data_AF-A0A645J0P7-F1
#
_entry.id   AF-A0A645J0P7-F1
#
_cell.length_a   1.000
_cell.length_b   1.000
_cell.length_c   1.000
_cell.angle_alpha   90.00
_cell.angle_beta   90.00
_cell.angle_gamma   90.00
#
_symmetry.space_group_name_H-M   'P 1'
#
loop_
_entity.id
_entity.type
_entity.pdbx_description
1 polymer ?
#
loop_
_entity_poly.entity_id
_entity_poly.type
_entity_poly.pdbx_seq_one_letter_code
_entity_poly.pdbx_strand_id
1 'polypeptide(L)'
;MIERGRLVIIDFDRFDFGDPWEEFNRIVWCAQKSPWFASGMIDGYFDGIPPAVFWKLLALYISSNTLSSIFWAIPFGKSEINTMVNQAKNILEWYDYMRSYIPEWYVKP
;
A
#
# COMPACT_ATOMS: atom_id res chain seq x y z
N MET A 1 3.48 14.06 10.99
CA MET A 1 3.31 15.35 11.70
C MET A 1 4.31 16.36 11.16
N ILE A 2 4.04 17.67 11.22
CA ILE A 2 5.04 18.70 10.93
C ILE A 2 5.37 19.41 12.23
N GLU A 3 6.65 19.42 12.61
CA GLU A 3 7.15 20.13 13.77
C GLU A 3 8.34 21.00 13.36
N ARG A 4 8.28 22.30 13.65
CA ARG A 4 9.34 23.29 13.30
C ARG A 4 9.78 23.21 11.83
N GLY A 5 8.82 23.01 10.92
CA GLY A 5 9.07 22.93 9.48
C GLY A 5 9.71 21.62 9.01
N ARG A 6 9.75 20.58 9.85
CA ARG A 6 10.29 19.25 9.51
C ARG A 6 9.22 18.18 9.64
N LEU A 7 9.34 17.14 8.81
CA LEU A 7 8.53 15.94 8.95
C LEU A 7 8.95 15.18 10.22
N VAL A 8 7.97 14.83 11.04
CA VAL A 8 8.14 13.98 12.21
C VAL A 8 7.20 12.79 12.08
N ILE A 9 7.76 11.59 12.28
CA ILE A 9 7.05 10.31 12.31
C ILE A 9 6.79 9.96 13.78
N ILE A 10 5.58 9.51 14.08
CA ILE A 10 5.09 9.15 15.42
C ILE A 10 4.28 7.85 15.31
N ASP A 11 3.77 7.36 16.45
CA ASP A 11 2.91 6.17 16.53
C ASP A 11 3.64 4.86 16.19
N PHE A 12 4.72 4.59 16.93
CA PHE A 12 5.54 3.37 16.82
C PHE A 12 5.03 2.23 17.73
N ASP A 13 3.75 2.15 18.06
CA ASP A 13 3.22 1.11 18.95
C ASP A 13 3.22 -0.30 18.32
N ARG A 14 3.38 -0.37 16.99
CA ARG A 14 3.43 -1.61 16.18
C ARG A 14 4.59 -1.66 15.19
N PHE A 15 5.73 -1.05 15.53
CA PHE A 15 6.91 -1.15 14.68
C PHE A 15 7.44 -2.58 14.64
N ASP A 16 8.07 -2.95 13.52
CA ASP A 16 8.81 -4.20 13.37
C ASP A 16 10.05 -3.95 12.50
N PHE A 17 10.87 -4.99 12.30
CA PHE A 17 12.06 -4.97 11.47
C PHE A 17 11.83 -5.76 10.19
N GLY A 18 12.23 -5.20 9.05
CA GLY A 18 12.00 -5.84 7.76
C GLY A 18 12.65 -5.10 6.60
N ASP A 19 12.24 -5.48 5.39
CA ASP A 19 12.58 -4.73 4.19
C ASP A 19 11.94 -3.32 4.27
N PRO A 20 12.70 -2.23 4.12
CA PRO A 20 12.14 -0.87 4.13
C PRO A 20 11.01 -0.64 3.12
N TRP A 21 10.96 -1.42 2.03
CA TRP A 21 9.90 -1.30 1.02
C TRP A 21 8.56 -1.88 1.49
N GLU A 22 8.53 -2.67 2.56
CA GLU A 22 7.30 -3.22 3.12
C GLU A 22 6.35 -2.13 3.65
N GLU A 23 6.88 -0.97 4.07
CA GLU A 23 6.09 0.17 4.55
C GLU A 23 5.04 0.62 3.51
N PHE A 24 5.31 0.42 2.22
CA PHE A 24 4.37 0.73 1.15
C PHE A 24 3.17 -0.22 1.07
N ASN A 25 3.08 -1.28 1.88
CA ASN A 25 1.95 -2.22 1.83
C ASN A 25 0.59 -1.56 2.10
N ARG A 26 0.57 -0.40 2.80
CA ARG A 26 -0.65 0.39 3.05
C ARG A 26 -0.90 1.47 2.00
N ILE A 27 -0.08 1.59 0.96
CA ILE A 27 -0.27 2.59 -0.11
C ILE A 27 -1.61 2.44 -0.83
N VAL A 28 -2.23 1.26 -0.77
CA VAL A 28 -3.55 0.96 -1.32
C VAL A 28 -4.62 1.95 -0.89
N TRP A 29 -4.56 2.46 0.35
CA TRP A 29 -5.48 3.48 0.84
C TRP A 29 -5.31 4.82 0.10
N CYS A 30 -4.06 5.20 -0.15
CA CYS A 30 -3.73 6.38 -0.94
C CYS A 30 -4.16 6.18 -2.40
N ALA A 31 -3.83 5.02 -2.99
CA ALA A 31 -4.19 4.70 -4.38
C ALA A 31 -5.71 4.69 -4.62
N GLN A 32 -6.50 4.19 -3.66
CA GLN A 32 -7.98 4.22 -3.72
C GLN A 32 -8.54 5.65 -3.73
N LYS A 33 -7.83 6.62 -3.12
CA LYS A 33 -8.28 8.02 -3.03
C LYS A 33 -7.69 8.91 -4.12
N SER A 34 -6.42 8.71 -4.45
CA SER A 34 -5.68 9.48 -5.44
C SER A 34 -4.49 8.65 -5.97
N PRO A 35 -4.65 8.03 -7.15
CA PRO A 35 -3.56 7.33 -7.83
C PRO A 35 -2.31 8.19 -8.05
N TRP A 36 -2.51 9.48 -8.37
CA TRP A 36 -1.42 10.45 -8.55
C TRP A 36 -0.64 10.71 -7.27
N PHE A 37 -1.32 10.83 -6.13
CA PHE A 37 -0.66 11.03 -4.85
C PHE A 37 0.15 9.79 -4.44
N ALA A 38 -0.43 8.60 -4.59
CA ALA A 38 0.27 7.34 -4.34
C ALA A 38 1.50 7.17 -5.25
N SER A 39 1.36 7.50 -6.53
CA SER A 39 2.48 7.45 -7.49
C SER A 39 3.59 8.42 -7.09
N GLY A 40 3.24 9.68 -6.76
CA GLY A 40 4.21 10.67 -6.30
C GLY A 40 4.93 10.30 -5.00
N MET A 41 4.29 9.55 -4.09
CA MET A 41 4.97 9.01 -2.90
C MET A 41 6.07 8.01 -3.27
N ILE A 42 5.79 7.10 -4.22
CA ILE A 42 6.77 6.13 -4.70
C ILE A 42 7.89 6.85 -5.46
N ASP A 43 7.54 7.72 -6.40
CA ASP A 43 8.52 8.44 -7.22
C ASP A 43 9.44 9.31 -6.36
N GLY A 44 8.89 10.02 -5.37
CA GLY A 44 9.67 10.83 -4.42
C GLY A 44 10.57 10.01 -3.50
N TYR A 45 10.22 8.75 -3.20
CA TYR A 45 11.07 7.85 -2.42
C TYR A 45 12.28 7.35 -3.23
N PHE A 46 12.07 7.04 -4.51
CA PHE A 46 13.13 6.53 -5.38
C PHE A 46 13.93 7.62 -6.09
N ASP A 47 13.47 8.88 -6.06
CA ASP A 47 14.05 10.01 -6.81
C ASP A 47 14.26 9.67 -8.30
N GLY A 48 13.30 8.96 -8.89
CA GLY A 48 13.41 8.38 -10.22
C GLY A 48 12.56 7.13 -10.42
N ILE A 49 12.94 6.32 -11.41
CA ILE A 49 12.17 5.11 -11.80
C ILE A 49 12.40 4.00 -10.77
N PRO A 50 11.35 3.50 -10.09
CA PRO A 50 11.50 2.40 -9.14
C PRO A 50 11.98 1.12 -9.83
N PRO A 51 12.90 0.35 -9.21
CA PRO A 51 13.43 -0.87 -9.82
C PRO A 51 12.33 -1.94 -9.95
N ALA A 52 12.40 -2.79 -10.98
CA ALA A 52 11.40 -3.83 -11.22
C ALA A 52 11.18 -4.79 -10.03
N VAL A 53 12.20 -5.00 -9.20
CA VAL A 53 12.11 -5.83 -7.99
C VAL A 53 11.21 -5.20 -6.92
N PHE A 54 11.19 -3.86 -6.80
CA PHE A 54 10.31 -3.16 -5.86
C PHE A 54 8.84 -3.48 -6.16
N TRP A 55 8.44 -3.41 -7.43
CA TRP A 55 7.06 -3.69 -7.84
C TRP A 55 6.62 -5.13 -7.51
N LYS A 56 7.50 -6.11 -7.74
CA LYS A 56 7.23 -7.51 -7.37
C LYS A 56 7.07 -7.68 -5.87
N LEU A 57 7.92 -7.04 -5.07
CA LEU A 57 7.84 -7.08 -3.61
C LEU A 57 6.61 -6.34 -3.10
N LEU A 58 6.27 -5.18 -3.67
CA LEU A 58 5.08 -4.44 -3.33
C LEU A 58 3.80 -5.25 -3.57
N ALA A 59 3.70 -5.94 -4.71
CA ALA A 59 2.58 -6.85 -4.99
C ALA A 59 2.48 -7.97 -3.94
N LEU A 60 3.61 -8.56 -3.53
CA LEU A 60 3.67 -9.57 -2.47
C LEU A 60 3.22 -9.00 -1.11
N TYR A 61 3.78 -7.87 -0.70
CA TYR A 61 3.49 -7.25 0.60
C TYR A 61 2.02 -6.81 0.69
N ILE A 62 1.48 -6.20 -0.36
CA ILE A 62 0.07 -5.83 -0.43
C ILE A 62 -0.81 -7.08 -0.38
N SER A 63 -0.47 -8.14 -1.10
CA SER A 63 -1.25 -9.38 -1.10
C SER A 63 -1.27 -10.04 0.30
N SER A 64 -0.11 -10.11 0.96
CA SER A 64 0.02 -10.60 2.33
C SER A 64 -0.80 -9.77 3.31
N ASN A 65 -0.68 -8.44 3.25
CA ASN A 65 -1.43 -7.52 4.11
C ASN A 65 -2.95 -7.62 3.89
N THR A 66 -3.39 -7.79 2.63
CA THR A 66 -4.80 -7.92 2.26
C THR A 66 -5.43 -9.15 2.91
N LEU A 67 -4.75 -10.29 2.86
CA LEU A 67 -5.23 -11.53 3.48
C LEU A 67 -5.42 -11.37 4.99
N SER A 68 -4.40 -10.82 5.68
CA SER A 68 -4.45 -10.59 7.13
C SER A 68 -5.49 -9.54 7.52
N SER A 69 -5.71 -8.52 6.69
CA SER A 69 -6.64 -7.43 6.98
C SER A 69 -8.10 -7.89 7.05
N ILE A 70 -8.50 -8.85 6.22
CA ILE A 70 -9.85 -9.42 6.28
C ILE A 70 -10.08 -10.13 7.62
N PHE A 71 -9.10 -10.93 8.07
CA PHE A 71 -9.19 -11.61 9.38
C PHE A 71 -9.20 -10.61 10.53
N TRP A 72 -8.35 -9.58 10.46
CA TRP A 72 -8.31 -8.50 11.44
C TRP A 72 -9.66 -7.77 11.57
N ALA A 73 -10.41 -7.61 10.48
CA ALA A 73 -11.70 -6.91 10.48
C ALA A 73 -12.85 -7.70 11.15
N ILE A 74 -12.73 -9.02 11.33
CA ILE A 74 -13.77 -9.89 11.91
C ILE A 74 -14.30 -9.37 13.26
N PRO A 75 -13.47 -9.11 14.28
CA PRO A 75 -13.93 -8.63 15.58
C PRO A 75 -14.57 -7.23 15.54
N PHE A 76 -14.33 -6.43 14.48
CA PHE A 76 -14.88 -5.08 14.32
C PHE A 76 -16.23 -5.06 13.57
N GLY A 77 -16.67 -6.22 13.08
CA GLY A 77 -18.00 -6.42 12.52
C GLY A 77 -18.12 -6.17 11.01
N LYS A 78 -19.34 -6.33 10.51
CA LYS A 78 -19.63 -6.46 9.07
C LYS A 78 -19.19 -5.26 8.22
N SER A 79 -19.23 -4.04 8.78
CA SER A 79 -18.80 -2.84 8.06
C SER A 79 -17.31 -2.91 7.70
N GLU A 80 -16.46 -3.21 8.67
CA GLU A 80 -15.01 -3.32 8.45
C GLU A 80 -14.67 -4.50 7.54
N ILE A 81 -15.36 -5.63 7.70
CA ILE A 81 -15.19 -6.79 6.81
C ILE A 81 -15.49 -6.39 5.36
N ASN A 82 -16.60 -5.68 5.11
CA ASN A 82 -16.95 -5.22 3.77
C ASN A 82 -15.91 -4.26 3.20
N THR A 83 -15.37 -3.36 4.02
CA THR A 83 -14.29 -2.45 3.61
C THR A 83 -13.06 -3.24 3.14
N MET A 84 -12.60 -4.21 3.93
CA MET A 84 -11.42 -5.02 3.57
C MET A 84 -11.68 -5.90 2.35
N VAL A 85 -12.87 -6.49 2.21
CA VAL A 85 -13.24 -7.29 1.03
C VAL A 85 -13.31 -6.43 -0.23
N ASN A 86 -13.85 -5.21 -0.16
CA ASN A 86 -13.89 -4.31 -1.30
C ASN A 86 -12.49 -3.82 -1.68
N GLN A 87 -11.62 -3.55 -0.71
CA GLN A 87 -10.22 -3.24 -1.00
C GLN A 87 -9.50 -4.42 -1.67
N ALA A 88 -9.73 -5.65 -1.20
CA ALA A 88 -9.17 -6.85 -1.83
C ALA A 88 -9.60 -7.00 -3.30
N LYS A 89 -10.86 -6.70 -3.63
CA LYS A 89 -11.34 -6.70 -5.03
C LYS A 89 -10.61 -5.67 -5.88
N ASN A 90 -10.50 -4.43 -5.40
CA ASN A 90 -9.76 -3.38 -6.11
C ASN A 90 -8.31 -3.79 -6.34
N ILE A 91 -7.65 -4.38 -5.33
CA ILE A 91 -6.27 -4.86 -5.44
C ILE A 91 -6.15 -5.93 -6.52
N LEU A 92 -7.06 -6.91 -6.56
CA LEU A 92 -7.06 -7.92 -7.62
C LEU A 92 -7.22 -7.29 -9.01
N GLU A 93 -8.14 -6.35 -9.17
CA GLU A 93 -8.34 -5.64 -10.45
C GLU A 93 -7.09 -4.87 -10.85
N TRP A 94 -6.50 -4.09 -9.94
CA TRP A 94 -5.30 -3.29 -10.22
C TRP A 94 -4.08 -4.10 -10.65
N TYR A 95 -3.97 -5.36 -10.23
CA TYR A 95 -2.86 -6.24 -10.59
C TYR A 95 -3.23 -7.23 -11.71
N ASP A 96 -4.32 -7.00 -12.45
CA ASP A 96 -4.86 -7.93 -13.47
C ASP A 96 -4.95 -9.36 -12.92
N TYR A 97 -5.66 -9.52 -11.79
CA TYR A 97 -5.76 -10.78 -11.05
C TYR A 97 -4.40 -11.42 -10.76
N MET A 98 -3.42 -10.59 -10.38
CA MET A 98 -2.03 -10.96 -10.07
C MET A 98 -1.23 -11.49 -11.28
N ARG A 99 -1.65 -11.19 -12.51
CA ARG A 99 -0.89 -11.46 -13.74
C ARG A 99 0.11 -10.34 -14.03
N SER A 100 -0.15 -9.13 -13.55
CA SER A 100 0.80 -8.02 -13.53
C SER A 100 1.36 -7.82 -12.13
N TYR A 101 2.62 -7.37 -12.05
CA TYR A 101 3.25 -6.95 -10.78
C TYR A 101 3.38 -5.43 -10.67
N ILE A 102 3.04 -4.67 -11.71
CA ILE A 102 2.91 -3.22 -11.66
C ILE A 102 1.41 -2.91 -11.63
N PRO A 103 0.90 -2.22 -10.61
CA PRO A 103 -0.52 -1.97 -10.51
C PRO A 103 -0.98 -0.89 -11.51
N GLU A 104 -2.17 -1.04 -12.05
CA GLU A 104 -2.75 -0.13 -13.06
C GLU A 104 -2.97 1.31 -12.55
N TRP A 105 -3.06 1.51 -11.23
CA TRP A 105 -3.17 2.85 -10.65
C TRP A 105 -1.85 3.62 -10.68
N TYR A 106 -0.70 2.96 -10.86
CA TYR A 106 0.58 3.67 -10.88
C TYR A 106 0.71 4.49 -12.16
N VAL A 107 0.76 5.81 -11.99
CA VAL A 107 0.93 6.74 -13.10
C VAL A 107 2.40 7.13 -13.18
N LYS A 108 3.05 6.72 -14.27
CA LYS A 108 4.44 7.08 -14.54
C LYS A 108 4.59 8.60 -14.70
N PRO A 109 5.68 9.20 -14.19
CA PRO A 109 6.00 10.60 -14.44
C PRO A 109 6.27 10.91 -15.91
#